data_AF-A0AAV5SVU3-F1
#
_entry.id   AF-A0AAV5SVU3-F1
#
_cell.length_a   1.000
_cell.length_b   1.000
_cell.length_c   1.000
_cell.angle_alpha   90.00
_cell.angle_beta   90.00
_cell.angle_gamma   90.00
#
_symmetry.space_group_name_H-M   'P 1'
#
loop_
_entity.id
_entity.type
_entity.pdbx_description
1 polymer ?
#
loop_
_entity_poly.entity_id
_entity_poly.type
_entity_poly.pdbx_seq_one_letter_code
_entity_poly.pdbx_strand_id
1 'polypeptide(L)'
;AIFQPFGNFNEWKAALNVEKIQKAISIRIGGNIDLSLPRFEIESQMDGMDVLQKLNINGIFQGNGDLSGISNDGPLSVSSIQHRAKIEVIELGTEAKGDTTITVSLGNEPTQVTIDRP
;
A
#
# COMPACT_ATOMS: atom_id res chain seq x y z
N ALA A 1 -7.92 10.50 14.15
CA ALA A 1 -8.36 9.94 15.44
C ALA A 1 -7.26 9.00 15.93
N ILE A 2 -6.94 9.01 17.23
CA ILE A 2 -5.98 8.09 17.83
C ILE A 2 -6.78 6.95 18.48
N PHE A 3 -6.46 5.70 18.16
CA PHE A 3 -7.12 4.53 18.73
C PHE A 3 -6.17 3.84 19.70
N GLN A 4 -6.56 3.78 20.98
CA GLN A 4 -5.89 2.98 21.99
C GLN A 4 -6.79 1.79 22.32
N PRO A 5 -6.59 0.62 21.68
CA PRO A 5 -7.41 -0.55 21.96
C PRO A 5 -7.17 -1.05 23.38
N PHE A 6 -8.25 -1.45 24.05
CA PHE A 6 -8.15 -2.21 25.29
C PHE A 6 -7.92 -3.69 24.95
N GLY A 7 -6.96 -4.33 25.62
CA GLY A 7 -6.65 -5.75 25.40
C GLY A 7 -5.57 -6.01 24.35
N ASN A 8 -5.64 -7.17 23.68
CA ASN A 8 -4.61 -7.62 22.76
C ASN A 8 -4.63 -6.82 21.44
N PHE A 9 -3.53 -6.12 21.16
CA PHE A 9 -3.40 -5.31 19.95
C PHE A 9 -3.51 -6.12 18.65
N ASN A 10 -2.93 -7.31 18.59
CA ASN A 10 -2.91 -8.12 17.36
C ASN A 10 -4.32 -8.64 17.01
N GLU A 11 -5.08 -9.07 18.01
CA GLU A 11 -6.48 -9.48 17.82
C GLU A 11 -7.34 -8.29 17.37
N TRP A 12 -7.16 -7.12 18.00
CA TRP A 12 -7.87 -5.91 17.60
C TRP A 12 -7.54 -5.51 16.17
N LYS A 13 -6.25 -5.55 15.79
CA LYS A 13 -5.75 -5.24 14.44
C LYS A 13 -6.30 -6.21 13.40
N ALA A 14 -6.29 -7.51 13.68
CA ALA A 14 -6.76 -8.54 12.75
C ALA A 14 -8.26 -8.41 12.46
N ALA A 15 -9.03 -7.89 13.43
CA ALA A 15 -10.46 -7.71 13.29
C ALA A 15 -10.87 -6.29 12.85
N LEU A 16 -9.93 -5.44 12.43
CA LEU A 16 -10.19 -4.07 11.98
C LEU A 16 -10.91 -4.06 10.63
N ASN A 17 -12.00 -3.30 10.53
CA ASN A 17 -12.79 -3.18 9.30
C ASN A 17 -13.53 -1.83 9.26
N VAL A 18 -14.21 -1.56 8.14
CA VAL A 18 -14.93 -0.30 7.91
C VAL A 18 -15.97 -0.03 8.99
N GLU A 19 -16.79 -1.02 9.36
CA GLU A 19 -17.84 -0.87 10.37
C GLU A 19 -17.27 -0.49 11.74
N LYS A 20 -16.18 -1.13 12.17
CA LYS A 20 -15.51 -0.81 13.44
C LYS A 20 -14.93 0.58 13.44
N ILE A 21 -14.31 1.01 12.34
CA ILE A 21 -13.77 2.37 12.19
C ILE A 21 -14.91 3.40 12.26
N GLN A 22 -15.99 3.18 11.51
CA GLN A 22 -17.16 4.06 11.51
C GLN A 22 -17.77 4.18 12.91
N LYS A 23 -17.96 3.04 13.60
CA LYS A 23 -18.46 3.01 14.97
C LYS A 23 -17.54 3.75 15.94
N ALA A 24 -16.22 3.60 15.80
CA ALA A 24 -15.26 4.26 16.67
C ALA A 24 -15.18 5.78 16.43
N ILE A 25 -15.44 6.24 15.20
CA ILE A 25 -15.46 7.67 14.86
C ILE A 25 -16.80 8.31 15.21
N SER A 26 -17.92 7.59 15.12
CA SER A 26 -19.26 8.12 15.42
C SER A 26 -19.47 8.40 16.91
N ILE A 27 -18.79 7.65 17.78
CA ILE A 27 -18.81 7.86 19.23
C ILE A 27 -17.74 8.90 19.59
N ARG A 28 -18.10 10.18 19.48
CA ARG A 28 -17.30 11.28 20.01
C ARG A 28 -17.97 11.82 21.26
N ILE A 29 -17.37 11.53 22.41
CA ILE A 29 -17.75 12.17 23.67
C ILE A 29 -16.73 13.29 23.91
N GLY A 30 -17.22 14.53 23.93
CA GLY A 30 -16.40 15.68 24.31
C GLY A 30 -16.10 15.65 25.81
N GLY A 31 -14.88 16.01 26.19
CA GLY A 31 -14.46 16.09 27.59
C GLY A 31 -13.04 16.60 27.70
N ASN A 32 -12.69 17.09 28.90
CA ASN A 32 -11.31 17.43 29.21
C ASN A 32 -10.54 16.14 29.49
N ILE A 33 -9.40 15.98 28.82
CA ILE A 33 -8.50 14.85 29.00
C ILE A 33 -7.08 15.37 29.22
N ASP A 34 -6.36 14.74 30.14
CA ASP A 34 -4.90 14.93 30.26
C ASP A 34 -4.21 13.94 29.33
N LEU A 35 -3.86 14.40 28.13
CA LEU A 35 -3.25 13.58 27.08
C LEU A 35 -1.72 13.66 27.15
N SER A 36 -1.07 12.50 27.23
CA SER A 36 0.37 12.36 26.99
C SER A 36 0.58 11.63 25.66
N LEU A 37 1.24 12.29 24.70
CA LEU A 37 1.57 11.72 23.40
C LEU A 37 3.06 11.98 23.12
N PRO A 38 3.87 10.94 22.82
CA PRO A 38 5.28 11.13 22.52
C PRO A 38 5.47 11.83 21.17
N ARG A 39 6.58 12.56 21.03
CA ARG A 39 7.12 12.88 19.70
C ARG A 39 7.57 11.60 19.02
N PHE A 40 7.27 11.46 17.75
CA PHE A 40 7.79 10.34 16.97
C PHE A 40 7.88 10.69 15.50
N GLU A 41 8.77 9.96 14.83
CA GLU A 41 8.89 9.94 13.38
C GLU A 41 8.81 8.48 12.94
N ILE A 42 7.97 8.20 11.94
CA ILE A 42 7.85 6.88 11.32
C ILE A 42 8.03 7.06 9.82
N GLU A 43 8.97 6.33 9.25
CA GLU A 43 9.14 6.19 7.80
C GLU A 43 8.96 4.71 7.41
N SER A 44 8.27 4.49 6.30
CA SER A 44 8.01 3.17 5.75
C SER A 44 8.24 3.16 4.26
N GLN A 45 8.80 2.06 3.76
CA GLN A 45 8.94 1.76 2.36
C GLN A 45 8.37 0.37 2.11
N MET A 46 7.56 0.22 1.06
CA MET A 46 6.80 -0.98 0.77
C MET A 46 6.89 -1.31 -0.72
N ASP A 47 7.26 -2.56 -1.02
CA ASP A 47 7.10 -3.14 -2.35
C ASP A 47 5.60 -3.41 -2.59
N GLY A 48 5.00 -2.61 -3.46
CA GLY A 48 3.58 -2.74 -3.79
C GLY A 48 3.29 -3.97 -4.64
N MET A 49 4.28 -4.50 -5.36
CA MET A 49 4.10 -5.70 -6.18
C MET A 49 3.82 -6.90 -5.27
N ASP A 50 4.68 -7.15 -4.27
CA ASP A 50 4.49 -8.22 -3.28
C ASP A 50 3.14 -8.12 -2.56
N VAL A 51 2.73 -6.91 -2.17
CA VAL A 51 1.45 -6.69 -1.49
C VAL A 51 0.25 -7.01 -2.40
N LEU A 52 0.25 -6.51 -3.63
CA LEU A 52 -0.85 -6.76 -4.57
C LEU A 52 -0.92 -8.24 -4.97
N GLN A 53 0.22 -8.91 -5.14
CA GLN A 53 0.26 -10.35 -5.40
C GLN A 53 -0.34 -11.16 -4.24
N LYS A 54 -0.06 -10.79 -2.98
CA LYS A 54 -0.70 -11.39 -1.79
C LYS A 54 -2.21 -11.16 -1.72
N LEU A 55 -2.70 -10.10 -2.38
CA LEU A 55 -4.13 -9.82 -2.56
C LEU A 55 -4.71 -10.47 -3.84
N ASN A 56 -3.96 -11.38 -4.47
CA ASN A 56 -4.30 -12.09 -5.72
C ASN A 56 -4.43 -11.18 -6.95
N ILE A 57 -3.87 -9.97 -6.91
CA ILE A 57 -3.77 -9.09 -8.07
C ILE A 57 -2.45 -9.40 -8.77
N ASN A 58 -2.51 -10.24 -9.81
CA ASN A 58 -1.32 -10.75 -10.50
C ASN A 58 -1.24 -10.34 -11.97
N GLY A 59 -2.39 -10.11 -12.63
CA GLY A 59 -2.44 -9.94 -14.09
C GLY A 59 -1.66 -8.75 -14.63
N ILE A 60 -1.60 -7.65 -13.87
CA ILE A 60 -0.91 -6.42 -14.28
C ILE A 60 0.62 -6.56 -14.34
N PHE A 61 1.17 -7.60 -13.71
CA PHE A 61 2.61 -7.87 -13.63
C PHE A 61 3.10 -8.78 -14.75
N GLN A 62 2.18 -9.36 -15.51
CA GLN A 62 2.48 -10.28 -16.60
C GLN A 62 2.28 -9.56 -17.94
N GLY A 63 3.02 -9.95 -18.98
CA GLY A 63 2.90 -9.36 -20.31
C GLY A 63 1.56 -9.61 -21.02
N ASN A 64 0.68 -10.42 -20.42
CA ASN A 64 -0.67 -10.73 -20.90
C ASN A 64 -1.78 -9.97 -20.14
N GLY A 65 -1.42 -9.06 -19.22
CA GLY A 65 -2.37 -8.18 -18.56
C GLY A 65 -2.97 -7.16 -19.52
N ASP A 66 -4.27 -6.86 -19.37
CA ASP A 66 -4.89 -5.80 -20.15
C ASP A 66 -4.52 -4.42 -19.59
N LEU A 67 -3.54 -3.78 -20.24
CA LEU A 67 -3.09 -2.41 -19.99
C LEU A 67 -3.32 -1.50 -21.22
N SER A 68 -4.26 -1.87 -22.10
CA SER A 68 -4.58 -1.15 -23.34
C SER A 68 -5.04 0.30 -23.11
N GLY A 69 -5.54 0.61 -21.90
CA GLY A 69 -5.86 1.98 -21.48
C GLY A 69 -4.64 2.92 -21.34
N ILE A 70 -3.42 2.38 -21.30
CA ILE A 70 -2.16 3.17 -21.24
C ILE A 70 -1.57 3.34 -22.65
N SER A 71 -1.39 2.24 -23.39
CA SER A 71 -0.95 2.25 -24.79
C SER A 71 -1.33 0.93 -25.46
N ASN A 72 -1.48 0.98 -26.79
CA ASN A 72 -1.74 -0.17 -27.65
C ASN A 72 -0.49 -0.61 -28.45
N ASP A 73 0.68 -0.01 -28.19
CA ASP A 73 1.90 -0.20 -29.00
C ASP A 73 2.66 -1.50 -28.71
N GLY A 74 2.09 -2.39 -27.90
CA GLY A 74 2.68 -3.69 -27.57
C GLY A 74 2.20 -4.22 -26.22
N PRO A 75 2.62 -5.44 -25.84
CA PRO A 75 2.35 -5.96 -24.51
C PRO A 75 3.01 -5.05 -23.47
N LEU A 76 2.26 -4.65 -22.44
CA LEU A 76 2.75 -3.86 -21.33
C LEU A 76 2.67 -4.70 -20.04
N SER A 77 3.55 -4.40 -19.10
CA SER A 77 3.50 -4.97 -17.75
C SER A 77 3.99 -3.94 -16.74
N VAL A 78 3.45 -4.01 -15.53
CA VAL A 78 3.99 -3.26 -14.39
C VAL A 78 5.24 -3.99 -13.89
N SER A 79 6.39 -3.33 -13.97
CA SER A 79 7.69 -3.90 -13.62
C SER A 79 8.13 -3.56 -12.19
N SER A 80 7.56 -2.51 -11.58
CA SER A 80 7.84 -2.13 -10.20
C SER A 80 6.71 -1.28 -9.61
N ILE A 81 6.44 -1.45 -8.32
CA ILE A 81 5.60 -0.55 -7.53
C ILE A 81 6.32 -0.25 -6.22
N GLN A 82 6.66 1.02 -6.00
CA GLN A 82 7.29 1.47 -4.77
C GLN A 82 6.39 2.48 -4.07
N HIS A 83 5.97 2.16 -2.84
CA HIS A 83 5.30 3.11 -1.96
C HIS A 83 6.24 3.52 -0.82
N ARG A 84 6.32 4.81 -0.51
CA ARG A 84 7.03 5.36 0.65
C ARG A 84 6.13 6.32 1.39
N ALA A 85 6.13 6.26 2.71
CA ALA A 85 5.38 7.18 3.56
C ALA A 85 6.18 7.55 4.80
N LYS A 86 6.14 8.83 5.17
CA LYS A 86 6.77 9.41 6.36
C LYS A 86 5.75 10.24 7.14
N ILE A 87 5.72 10.08 8.46
CA ILE A 87 4.95 10.92 9.37
C ILE A 87 5.83 11.36 10.54
N GLU A 88 5.76 12.65 10.85
CA GLU A 88 6.42 13.27 11.99
C GLU A 88 5.36 13.95 12.86
N VAL A 89 5.39 13.64 14.16
CA VAL A 89 4.49 14.23 15.16
C VAL A 89 5.34 14.95 16.20
N ILE A 90 5.11 16.26 16.32
CA ILE A 90 5.72 17.16 17.29
C ILE A 90 4.64 18.01 17.98
N GLU A 91 4.99 18.79 19.00
CA GLU A 91 4.00 19.60 19.73
C GLU A 91 3.39 20.71 18.87
N LEU A 92 4.12 21.19 17.88
CA LEU A 92 3.64 22.22 16.96
C LEU A 92 2.66 21.66 15.91
N GLY A 93 2.61 20.34 15.73
CA GLY A 93 1.72 19.71 14.77
C GLY A 93 2.24 18.40 14.19
N THR A 94 1.68 18.03 13.05
CA THR A 94 2.02 16.79 12.33
C THR A 94 2.36 17.13 10.89
N GLU A 95 3.49 16.62 10.41
CA GLU A 95 3.87 16.65 9.00
C GLU A 95 3.84 15.22 8.45
N ALA A 96 3.13 15.00 7.35
CA ALA A 96 3.04 13.70 6.71
C ALA A 96 3.29 13.82 5.21
N LYS A 97 4.06 12.88 4.65
CA LYS A 97 4.41 12.80 3.23
C LYS A 97 4.28 11.37 2.75
N GLY A 98 3.86 11.20 1.50
CA GLY A 98 3.80 9.90 0.85
C GLY A 98 4.03 10.03 -0.65
N ASP A 99 4.73 9.05 -1.21
CA ASP A 99 4.97 8.90 -2.65
C ASP A 99 4.66 7.47 -3.08
N THR A 100 4.05 7.32 -4.26
CA THR A 100 3.82 6.03 -4.88
C THR A 100 4.28 6.11 -6.32
N THR A 101 5.32 5.35 -6.65
CA THR A 101 5.86 5.22 -8.00
C THR A 101 5.45 3.87 -8.59
N ILE A 102 4.89 3.89 -9.80
CA ILE A 102 4.57 2.70 -10.59
C ILE A 102 5.37 2.78 -11.88
N THR A 103 6.16 1.74 -12.17
CA THR A 103 6.91 1.64 -13.42
C THR A 103 6.24 0.65 -14.35
N VAL A 104 5.96 1.09 -15.58
CA VAL A 104 5.42 0.27 -16.66
C VAL A 104 6.51 0.05 -17.69
N SER A 105 6.62 -1.18 -18.18
CA SER A 105 7.61 -1.58 -19.18
C SER A 105 6.95 -2.40 -20.27
N LEU A 106 7.54 -2.37 -21.46
CA LEU A 106 7.17 -3.29 -22.54
C LEU A 106 7.40 -4.73 -22.06
N GLY A 107 6.38 -5.56 -22.17
CA GLY A 107 6.44 -6.98 -21.82
C GLY A 107 7.42 -7.68 -22.75
N ASN A 108 8.52 -8.19 -22.20
CA ASN A 108 9.39 -9.09 -22.94
C ASN A 108 8.74 -10.47 -22.96
N GLU A 109 8.00 -10.80 -24.03
CA GLU A 109 7.78 -12.20 -24.39
C GLU A 109 9.18 -12.81 -24.65
N PRO A 110 9.63 -13.83 -23.90
CA PRO A 110 10.91 -14.47 -24.19
C PRO A 110 10.84 -15.02 -25.62
N THR A 111 11.78 -14.62 -26.47
CA THR A 111 11.90 -15.20 -27.81
C THR A 111 12.15 -16.70 -27.65
N GLN A 112 11.16 -17.52 -27.98
CA GLN A 112 11.35 -18.97 -28.00
C GLN A 112 12.26 -19.31 -29.19
N VAL A 113 13.54 -19.49 -28.89
CA VAL A 113 14.53 -19.99 -29.85
C VAL A 113 14.59 -21.50 -29.69
N THR A 114 13.88 -22.21 -30.57
CA THR A 114 14.04 -23.67 -30.70
C THR A 114 15.19 -23.91 -31.66
N ILE A 115 16.29 -24.49 -31.15
CA ILE A 115 17.37 -25.03 -32.00
C ILE A 115 17.03 -26.49 -32.26
N ASP A 116 16.24 -26.74 -33.30
CA ASP A 116 15.75 -28.08 -33.70
C ASP A 116 16.57 -28.72 -34.83
N ARG A 117 17.77 -28.22 -35.10
CA ARG A 117 18.70 -28.75 -36.10
C ARG A 117 20.16 -28.58 -35.67
N PRO A 118 21.06 -29.47 -36.14
CA PRO A 118 22.50 -29.42 -35.81
C PRO A 118 23.16 -28.10 -36.20
#